data_AF-G5JC55-F1
#
_entry.id   AF-G5JC55-F1
#
_cell.length_a   1.000
_cell.length_b   1.000
_cell.length_c   1.000
_cell.angle_alpha   90.00
_cell.angle_beta   90.00
_cell.angle_gamma   90.00
#
_symmetry.space_group_name_H-M   'P 1'
#
loop_
_entity.id
_entity.type
_entity.pdbx_description
1 polymer ?
#
loop_
_entity_poly.entity_id
_entity_poly.type
_entity_poly.pdbx_seq_one_letter_code
_entity_poly.pdbx_strand_id
1 'polypeptide(L)'
;MSNSINSLAQINKNKNRKNVINKTVKTRRKNNKKRSIVDEIRERRPVPNPWRVGEVAQIIIKGNPDLKGRSGQWCIIEEVLNFSCLVKTWDGIIQVKLENLKDVYYSSQQQQEIRNISDRLAQIPQNKLEDSVKHFLEALGKIDRPFLTTLEDKILTLIETES
;
A
#
# COMPACT_ATOMS: atom_id res chain seq x y z
N MET A 1 -2.71 -9.47 -93.12
CA MET A 1 -2.85 -8.22 -92.33
C MET A 1 -3.99 -8.45 -91.35
N SER A 2 -3.66 -8.96 -90.15
CA SER A 2 -3.64 -8.21 -88.87
C SER A 2 -5.05 -7.92 -88.33
N ASN A 3 -5.60 -8.82 -87.51
CA ASN A 3 -5.49 -8.86 -86.04
C ASN A 3 -6.50 -7.95 -85.33
N SER A 4 -7.58 -8.54 -84.81
CA SER A 4 -8.35 -7.94 -83.70
C SER A 4 -9.03 -9.03 -82.86
N ILE A 5 -8.24 -9.82 -82.15
CA ILE A 5 -8.72 -10.62 -81.00
C ILE A 5 -7.74 -10.35 -79.86
N ASN A 6 -7.84 -9.18 -79.22
CA ASN A 6 -7.05 -8.88 -78.03
C ASN A 6 -7.71 -7.82 -77.13
N SER A 7 -9.02 -7.96 -76.87
CA SER A 7 -9.76 -7.07 -75.95
C SER A 7 -10.22 -7.77 -74.66
N LEU A 8 -10.60 -9.05 -74.73
CA LEU A 8 -11.19 -9.76 -73.58
C LEU A 8 -10.17 -10.36 -72.59
N ALA A 9 -8.93 -10.62 -73.02
CA ALA A 9 -7.88 -11.17 -72.16
C ALA A 9 -7.26 -10.14 -71.19
N GLN A 10 -7.32 -8.83 -71.52
CA GLN A 10 -6.75 -7.79 -70.67
C GLN A 10 -7.68 -7.33 -69.53
N ILE A 11 -8.99 -7.48 -69.70
CA ILE A 11 -9.98 -7.06 -68.70
C ILE A 11 -9.99 -8.02 -67.50
N ASN A 12 -9.80 -9.33 -67.72
CA ASN A 12 -9.81 -10.33 -66.64
C ASN A 12 -8.51 -10.36 -65.80
N LYS A 13 -7.38 -9.87 -66.31
CA LYS A 13 -6.14 -9.73 -65.52
C LYS A 13 -6.23 -8.59 -64.48
N ASN A 14 -7.02 -7.55 -64.76
CA ASN A 14 -7.17 -6.39 -63.87
C ASN A 14 -8.17 -6.60 -62.71
N LYS A 15 -9.15 -7.52 -62.85
CA LYS A 15 -10.02 -7.91 -61.72
C LYS A 15 -9.27 -8.75 -60.68
N ASN A 16 -8.37 -9.64 -61.11
CA ASN A 16 -7.60 -10.48 -60.19
C ASN A 16 -6.51 -9.72 -59.41
N ARG A 17 -5.92 -8.65 -59.97
CA ARG A 17 -4.95 -7.81 -59.21
C ARG A 17 -5.60 -7.01 -58.08
N LYS A 18 -6.82 -6.50 -58.26
CA LYS A 18 -7.54 -5.76 -57.21
C LYS A 18 -7.98 -6.65 -56.03
N ASN A 19 -8.26 -7.94 -56.29
CA ASN A 19 -8.63 -8.89 -55.23
C ASN A 19 -7.45 -9.41 -54.40
N VAL A 20 -6.22 -9.41 -54.95
CA VAL A 20 -5.01 -9.76 -54.18
C VAL A 20 -4.61 -8.61 -53.27
N ILE A 21 -4.66 -7.36 -53.75
CA ILE A 21 -4.32 -6.17 -52.93
C ILE A 21 -5.29 -6.00 -51.76
N ASN A 22 -6.59 -6.27 -51.95
CA ASN A 22 -7.59 -6.16 -50.89
C ASN A 22 -7.53 -7.29 -49.84
N LYS A 23 -6.86 -8.41 -50.14
CA LYS A 23 -6.60 -9.49 -49.17
C LYS A 23 -5.31 -9.27 -48.37
N THR A 24 -4.31 -8.56 -48.90
CA THR A 24 -3.07 -8.27 -48.18
C THR A 24 -3.20 -7.12 -47.18
N VAL A 25 -4.19 -6.23 -47.34
CA VAL A 25 -4.44 -5.11 -46.40
C VAL A 25 -5.30 -5.53 -45.19
N LYS A 26 -6.09 -6.60 -45.30
CA LYS A 26 -6.98 -7.05 -44.20
C LYS A 26 -6.33 -8.01 -43.18
N THR A 27 -5.10 -8.47 -43.40
CA THR A 27 -4.38 -9.36 -42.46
C THR A 27 -3.25 -8.69 -41.69
N ARG A 28 -3.01 -7.38 -41.85
CA ARG A 28 -2.34 -6.57 -40.83
C ARG A 28 -3.36 -6.06 -39.81
N ARG A 29 -4.11 -6.98 -39.17
CA ARG A 29 -4.54 -6.72 -37.80
C ARG A 29 -3.25 -6.66 -36.99
N LYS A 30 -2.73 -5.44 -36.80
CA LYS A 30 -1.76 -5.14 -35.76
C LYS A 30 -2.24 -5.86 -34.51
N ASN A 31 -1.53 -6.90 -34.11
CA ASN A 31 -1.56 -7.40 -32.74
C ASN A 31 -0.94 -6.31 -31.85
N ASN A 32 -1.59 -5.15 -31.79
CA ASN A 32 -1.41 -4.22 -30.69
C ASN A 32 -2.32 -4.75 -29.58
N LYS A 33 -1.97 -5.92 -29.04
CA LYS A 33 -2.48 -6.33 -27.74
C LYS A 33 -1.96 -5.26 -26.79
N LYS A 34 -2.78 -4.25 -26.49
CA LYS A 34 -2.45 -3.25 -25.47
C LYS A 34 -2.18 -4.07 -24.21
N ARG A 35 -0.92 -4.12 -23.78
CA ARG A 35 -0.59 -4.68 -22.47
C ARG A 35 -1.46 -3.92 -21.48
N SER A 36 -2.29 -4.67 -20.75
CA SER A 36 -3.09 -4.03 -19.72
C SER A 36 -2.16 -3.58 -18.60
N ILE A 37 -2.57 -2.56 -17.85
CA ILE A 37 -1.86 -2.16 -16.63
C ILE A 37 -1.70 -3.38 -15.69
N VAL A 38 -2.68 -4.30 -15.72
CA VAL A 38 -2.64 -5.57 -14.98
C VAL A 38 -1.50 -6.48 -15.46
N ASP A 39 -1.24 -6.55 -16.77
CA ASP A 39 -0.12 -7.32 -17.33
C ASP A 39 1.23 -6.69 -16.93
N GLU A 40 1.32 -5.36 -16.92
CA GLU A 40 2.52 -4.64 -16.48
C GLU A 40 2.78 -4.79 -14.96
N ILE A 41 1.72 -4.79 -14.14
CA ILE A 41 1.80 -5.06 -12.70
C ILE A 41 2.21 -6.51 -12.43
N ARG A 42 1.74 -7.48 -13.22
CA ARG A 42 2.16 -8.89 -13.15
C ARG A 42 3.63 -9.10 -13.51
N GLU A 43 4.17 -8.30 -14.43
CA GLU A 43 5.56 -8.37 -14.88
C GLU A 43 6.53 -7.59 -13.98
N ARG A 44 6.06 -6.58 -13.22
CA ARG A 44 6.86 -5.90 -12.21
C ARG A 44 7.06 -6.83 -11.02
N ARG A 45 8.32 -7.18 -10.72
CA ARG A 45 8.66 -7.70 -9.38
C ARG A 45 8.26 -6.63 -8.37
N PRO A 46 7.28 -6.90 -7.47
CA PRO A 46 6.94 -5.93 -6.45
C PRO A 46 8.20 -5.65 -5.62
N VAL A 47 8.49 -4.38 -5.39
CA VAL A 47 9.55 -4.01 -4.44
C VAL A 47 9.17 -4.65 -3.11
N PRO A 48 10.05 -5.47 -2.51
CA PRO A 48 9.75 -6.10 -1.24
C PRO A 48 9.35 -5.05 -0.21
N ASN A 49 8.36 -5.36 0.62
CA ASN A 49 8.02 -4.52 1.75
C ASN A 49 9.28 -4.33 2.62
N PRO A 50 9.72 -3.08 2.87
CA PRO A 50 10.96 -2.83 3.59
C PRO A 50 10.86 -3.11 5.10
N TRP A 51 9.63 -3.18 5.64
CA TRP A 51 9.36 -3.34 7.05
C TRP A 51 9.57 -4.77 7.55
N ARG A 52 9.91 -4.90 8.83
CA ARG A 52 10.01 -6.17 9.55
C ARG A 52 9.08 -6.16 10.75
N VAL A 53 8.57 -7.34 11.11
CA VAL A 53 7.76 -7.53 12.31
C VAL A 53 8.55 -7.08 13.55
N GLY A 54 7.90 -6.33 14.43
CA GLY A 54 8.47 -5.76 15.65
C GLY A 54 9.16 -4.40 15.48
N GLU A 55 9.33 -3.90 14.25
CA GLU A 55 9.86 -2.56 14.02
C GLU A 55 8.87 -1.47 14.45
N VAL A 56 9.42 -0.33 14.87
CA VAL A 56 8.64 0.86 15.23
C VAL A 56 8.57 1.78 14.03
N ALA A 57 7.36 2.18 13.65
CA ALA A 57 7.10 3.12 12.57
C ALA A 57 6.22 4.29 13.06
N GLN A 58 6.26 5.41 12.36
CA GLN A 58 5.34 6.53 12.56
C GLN A 58 4.31 6.61 11.42
N ILE A 59 3.05 6.81 11.76
CA ILE A 59 1.95 6.97 10.82
C ILE A 59 1.97 8.39 10.24
N ILE A 60 1.91 8.48 8.92
CA ILE A 60 1.73 9.73 8.17
C ILE A 60 0.51 9.63 7.25
N ILE A 61 -0.29 10.69 7.19
CA ILE A 61 -1.61 10.64 6.52
C ILE A 61 -1.49 10.61 4.99
N LYS A 62 -0.60 11.42 4.38
CA LYS A 62 -0.46 11.58 2.91
C LYS A 62 -1.80 11.64 2.15
N GLY A 63 -2.80 12.32 2.71
CA GLY A 63 -4.14 12.44 2.10
C GLY A 63 -5.05 11.22 2.23
N ASN A 64 -4.66 10.19 2.98
CA ASN A 64 -5.51 9.03 3.28
C ASN A 64 -6.56 9.38 4.36
N PRO A 65 -7.86 9.45 4.01
CA PRO A 65 -8.91 9.82 4.96
C PRO A 65 -9.08 8.80 6.10
N ASP A 66 -8.72 7.53 5.90
CA ASP A 66 -8.87 6.47 6.89
C ASP A 66 -7.88 6.64 8.06
N LEU A 67 -6.83 7.45 7.87
CA LEU A 67 -5.82 7.75 8.89
C LEU A 67 -6.02 9.13 9.54
N LYS A 68 -7.17 9.76 9.33
CA LYS A 68 -7.48 11.07 9.92
C LYS A 68 -7.34 11.01 11.46
N GLY A 69 -6.63 11.98 12.03
CA GLY A 69 -6.35 12.05 13.47
C GLY A 69 -5.17 11.20 13.95
N ARG A 70 -4.64 10.30 13.11
CA ARG A 70 -3.53 9.37 13.46
C ARG A 70 -2.14 9.86 13.02
N SER A 71 -2.05 11.05 12.43
CA SER A 71 -0.74 11.61 12.06
C SER A 71 0.17 11.72 13.27
N GLY A 72 1.43 11.29 13.10
CA GLY A 72 2.43 11.35 14.15
C GLY A 72 2.34 10.23 15.18
N GLN A 73 1.30 9.39 15.16
CA GLN A 73 1.22 8.23 16.04
C GLN A 73 2.32 7.24 15.69
N TRP A 74 3.04 6.74 16.71
CA TRP A 74 3.91 5.58 16.53
C TRP A 74 3.07 4.30 16.52
N CYS A 75 3.62 3.25 15.92
CA CYS A 75 3.01 1.94 15.82
C CYS A 75 4.07 0.85 15.73
N ILE A 76 3.71 -0.38 16.08
CA ILE A 76 4.56 -1.57 15.95
C ILE A 76 4.10 -2.37 14.73
N ILE A 77 5.02 -2.79 13.87
CA ILE A 77 4.70 -3.69 12.76
C ILE A 77 4.36 -5.08 13.32
N GLU A 78 3.11 -5.52 13.19
CA GLU A 78 2.65 -6.84 13.61
C GLU A 78 2.73 -7.86 12.47
N GLU A 79 2.32 -7.45 11.26
CA GLU A 79 2.36 -8.30 10.07
C GLU A 79 2.78 -7.51 8.83
N VAL A 80 3.64 -8.12 8.01
CA VAL A 80 4.17 -7.54 6.77
C VAL A 80 3.41 -8.14 5.59
N LEU A 81 2.60 -7.32 4.92
CA LEU A 81 1.86 -7.70 3.72
C LEU A 81 2.57 -7.16 2.46
N ASN A 82 2.11 -7.55 1.27
CA ASN A 82 2.76 -7.17 0.01
C ASN A 82 2.86 -5.64 -0.21
N PHE A 83 1.85 -4.88 0.19
CA PHE A 83 1.75 -3.42 -0.06
C PHE A 83 1.29 -2.62 1.17
N SER A 84 1.31 -3.25 2.33
CA SER A 84 0.85 -2.67 3.60
C SER A 84 1.44 -3.46 4.77
N CYS A 85 1.23 -2.95 5.98
CA CYS A 85 1.46 -3.70 7.21
C CYS A 85 0.19 -3.69 8.05
N LEU A 86 -0.03 -4.74 8.84
CA LEU A 86 -0.83 -4.62 10.05
C LEU A 86 0.06 -4.03 11.12
N VAL A 87 -0.40 -2.96 11.75
CA VAL A 87 0.35 -2.25 12.78
C VAL A 87 -0.48 -2.13 14.05
N LYS A 88 0.17 -2.34 15.19
CA LYS A 88 -0.40 -2.13 16.52
C LYS A 88 -0.20 -0.68 16.93
N THR A 89 -1.30 0.01 17.23
CA THR A 89 -1.37 1.37 17.79
C THR A 89 -1.83 1.29 19.25
N TRP A 90 -1.94 2.44 19.92
CA TRP A 90 -2.41 2.52 21.31
C TRP A 90 -3.84 1.98 21.52
N ASP A 91 -4.68 2.00 20.48
CA ASP A 91 -6.10 1.64 20.53
C ASP A 91 -6.47 0.36 19.75
N GLY A 92 -5.50 -0.35 19.17
CA GLY A 92 -5.75 -1.61 18.48
C GLY A 92 -4.83 -1.86 17.29
N ILE A 93 -5.26 -2.74 16.39
CA ILE A 93 -4.51 -3.09 15.17
C ILE A 93 -5.23 -2.52 13.96
N ILE A 94 -4.47 -1.84 13.09
CA ILE A 94 -4.98 -1.27 11.84
C ILE A 94 -4.08 -1.65 10.66
N GLN A 95 -4.64 -1.67 9.45
CA GLN A 95 -3.86 -1.86 8.23
C GLN A 95 -3.41 -0.52 7.66
N VAL A 96 -2.10 -0.37 7.41
CA VAL A 96 -1.50 0.88 6.92
C VAL A 96 -0.66 0.59 5.67
N LYS A 97 -0.83 1.39 4.62
CA LYS A 97 -0.04 1.27 3.37
C LYS A 97 1.42 1.67 3.62
N LEU A 98 2.34 1.12 2.82
CA LEU A 98 3.78 1.43 2.95
C LEU A 98 4.07 2.93 2.87
N GLU A 99 3.36 3.64 1.99
CA GLU A 99 3.52 5.10 1.84
C GLU A 99 3.10 5.90 3.07
N ASN A 100 2.24 5.32 3.91
CA ASN A 100 1.71 5.92 5.13
C ASN A 100 2.53 5.57 6.38
N LEU A 101 3.63 4.83 6.22
CA LEU A 101 4.58 4.52 7.28
C LEU A 101 5.89 5.29 7.04
N LYS A 102 6.47 5.78 8.13
CA LYS A 102 7.73 6.51 8.14
C LYS A 102 8.66 5.89 9.17
N ASP A 103 9.92 5.72 8.80
CA ASP A 103 10.96 5.27 9.72
C ASP A 103 11.12 6.22 10.90
N VAL A 104 11.34 5.62 12.07
CA VAL A 104 11.79 6.31 13.27
C VAL A 104 13.18 5.78 13.59
N TYR A 105 14.18 6.66 13.64
CA TYR A 105 15.58 6.29 13.84
C TYR A 105 15.88 5.96 15.30
N TYR A 106 15.29 4.88 15.79
CA TYR A 106 15.50 4.36 17.13
C TYR A 106 16.56 3.27 17.16
N SER A 107 17.40 3.29 18.20
CA SER A 107 18.28 2.18 18.53
C SER A 107 17.48 0.94 18.92
N SER A 108 18.09 -0.24 18.91
CA SER A 108 17.42 -1.48 19.34
C SER A 108 16.83 -1.38 20.76
N GLN A 109 17.51 -0.67 21.67
CA GLN A 109 17.01 -0.42 23.02
C GLN A 109 15.79 0.49 22.99
N GLN A 110 15.83 1.60 22.25
CA GLN A 110 14.70 2.52 22.13
C GLN A 110 13.48 1.88 21.49
N GLN A 111 13.67 1.02 20.48
CA GLN A 111 12.57 0.23 19.93
C GLN A 111 11.98 -0.72 20.97
N GLN A 112 12.82 -1.31 21.84
CA GLN A 112 12.34 -2.16 22.92
C GLN A 112 11.50 -1.39 23.94
N GLU A 113 11.92 -0.18 24.31
CA GLU A 113 11.15 0.67 25.22
C GLU A 113 9.78 1.01 24.64
N ILE A 114 9.71 1.40 23.36
CA ILE A 114 8.42 1.65 22.69
C ILE A 114 7.56 0.38 22.63
N ARG A 115 8.16 -0.80 22.36
CA ARG A 115 7.41 -2.07 22.41
C ARG A 115 6.85 -2.35 23.79
N ASN A 116 7.63 -2.14 24.86
CA ASN A 116 7.16 -2.30 26.24
C ASN A 116 5.95 -1.39 26.53
N ILE A 117 6.01 -0.12 26.09
CA ILE A 117 4.87 0.81 26.20
C ILE A 117 3.67 0.30 25.40
N SER A 118 3.89 -0.21 24.18
CA SER A 118 2.84 -0.75 23.34
C SER A 118 2.15 -1.97 23.95
N ASP A 119 2.91 -2.87 24.56
CA ASP A 119 2.39 -4.09 25.17
C ASP A 119 1.56 -3.78 26.41
N ARG A 120 1.98 -2.77 27.17
CA ARG A 120 1.22 -2.19 28.29
C ARG A 120 -0.12 -1.60 27.85
N LEU A 121 -0.10 -0.73 26.84
CA LEU A 121 -1.32 -0.13 26.27
C LEU A 121 -2.30 -1.20 25.75
N ALA A 122 -1.79 -2.29 25.17
CA ALA A 122 -2.61 -3.37 24.65
C ALA A 122 -3.36 -4.17 25.73
N GLN A 123 -2.92 -4.12 27.00
CA GLN A 123 -3.64 -4.75 28.11
C GLN A 123 -4.87 -3.96 28.55
N ILE A 124 -4.98 -2.68 28.15
CA ILE A 124 -6.03 -1.79 28.62
C ILE A 124 -7.29 -1.97 27.76
N PRO A 125 -8.41 -2.46 28.34
CA PRO A 125 -9.64 -2.69 27.60
C PRO A 125 -10.30 -1.37 27.15
N GLN A 126 -10.38 -1.15 25.84
CA GLN A 126 -10.89 0.10 25.27
C GLN A 126 -12.41 0.35 25.46
N ASN A 127 -13.17 -0.68 25.83
CA ASN A 127 -14.65 -0.63 25.86
C ASN A 127 -15.24 0.10 27.07
N LYS A 128 -14.45 0.36 28.11
CA LYS A 128 -14.91 0.97 29.37
C LYS A 128 -14.18 2.27 29.74
N LEU A 129 -13.25 2.72 28.89
CA LEU A 129 -12.46 3.91 29.19
C LEU A 129 -13.27 5.19 29.03
N GLU A 130 -13.16 6.06 30.02
CA GLU A 130 -13.60 7.46 29.93
C GLU A 130 -12.81 8.20 28.84
N ASP A 131 -13.42 9.22 28.25
CA ASP A 131 -12.82 9.95 27.13
C ASP A 131 -11.54 10.71 27.55
N SER A 132 -11.47 11.18 28.80
CA SER A 132 -10.26 11.77 29.39
C SER A 132 -9.08 10.79 29.37
N VAL A 133 -9.33 9.53 29.73
CA VAL A 133 -8.34 8.46 29.73
C VAL A 133 -7.93 8.12 28.31
N LYS A 134 -8.88 8.02 27.37
CA LYS A 134 -8.57 7.80 25.95
C LYS A 134 -7.67 8.89 25.38
N HIS A 135 -7.94 10.17 25.68
CA HIS A 135 -7.09 11.27 25.23
C HIS A 135 -5.68 11.19 25.81
N PHE A 136 -5.53 10.73 27.06
CA PHE A 136 -4.22 10.49 27.64
C PHE A 136 -3.48 9.34 26.93
N LEU A 137 -4.14 8.20 26.69
CA LEU A 137 -3.54 7.07 25.95
C LEU A 137 -3.20 7.45 24.50
N GLU A 138 -4.06 8.23 23.85
CA GLU A 138 -3.80 8.77 22.51
C GLU A 138 -2.56 9.68 22.51
N ALA A 139 -2.39 10.51 23.54
CA ALA A 139 -1.21 11.34 23.70
C ALA A 139 0.05 10.48 23.89
N LEU A 140 -0.01 9.38 24.66
CA LEU A 140 1.08 8.41 24.76
C LEU A 140 1.40 7.77 23.41
N GLY A 141 0.39 7.48 22.59
CA GLY A 141 0.56 6.98 21.22
C GLY A 141 1.22 7.97 20.25
N LYS A 142 1.39 9.25 20.64
CA LYS A 142 1.98 10.33 19.84
C LYS A 142 3.29 10.88 20.39
N ILE A 143 3.86 10.28 21.45
CA ILE A 143 5.14 10.74 21.99
C ILE A 143 6.27 10.48 20.98
N ASP A 144 7.11 11.48 20.76
CA ASP A 144 8.29 11.34 19.88
C ASP A 144 9.51 10.71 20.59
N ARG A 145 9.44 10.59 21.92
CA ARG A 145 10.51 10.02 22.75
C ARG A 145 10.25 8.53 23.05
N PRO A 146 11.30 7.70 23.12
CA PRO A 146 11.16 6.27 23.34
C PRO A 146 11.04 5.88 24.82
N PHE A 147 10.42 6.72 25.66
CA PHE A 147 10.27 6.44 27.09
C PHE A 147 9.15 7.28 27.70
N LEU A 148 8.52 6.74 28.75
CA LEU A 148 7.59 7.46 29.60
C LEU A 148 8.35 8.28 30.65
N THR A 149 7.84 9.46 30.97
CA THR A 149 8.27 10.18 32.17
C THR A 149 7.75 9.47 33.42
N THR A 150 8.34 9.75 34.58
CA THR A 150 7.91 9.18 35.86
C THR A 150 6.43 9.43 36.15
N LEU A 151 5.88 10.58 35.73
CA LEU A 151 4.47 10.89 35.93
C LEU A 151 3.59 10.07 34.96
N GLU A 152 3.95 10.02 33.69
CA GLU A 152 3.20 9.24 32.68
C GLU A 152 3.18 7.75 33.02
N ASP A 153 4.31 7.22 33.50
CA ASP A 153 4.42 5.84 33.95
C ASP A 153 3.49 5.53 35.13
N LYS A 154 3.43 6.44 36.12
CA LYS A 154 2.52 6.32 37.27
C LYS A 154 1.04 6.40 36.86
N ILE A 155 0.70 7.33 35.97
CA ILE A 155 -0.67 7.47 35.48
C ILE A 155 -1.06 6.23 34.67
N LEU A 156 -0.19 5.74 33.79
CA LEU A 156 -0.43 4.53 33.01
C LEU A 156 -0.64 3.32 33.94
N THR A 157 0.20 3.18 34.97
CA THR A 157 0.06 2.12 35.98
C THR A 157 -1.28 2.19 36.70
N LEU A 158 -1.73 3.40 37.07
CA LEU A 158 -3.04 3.58 37.70
C LEU A 158 -4.17 3.15 36.76
N ILE A 159 -4.11 3.53 35.48
CA ILE A 159 -5.11 3.13 34.48
C ILE A 159 -5.13 1.61 34.32
N GLU A 160 -3.96 0.98 34.23
CA GLU A 160 -3.82 -0.48 34.14
C GLU A 160 -4.45 -1.21 35.34
N THR A 161 -4.40 -0.62 36.54
CA THR A 161 -4.99 -1.24 37.75
C THR A 161 -6.49 -1.02 37.91
N GLU A 162 -7.03 0.07 37.36
CA GLU A 162 -8.44 0.46 37.51
C GLU A 162 -9.34 0.03 36.32
N SER A 163 -8.75 -0.47 35.22
CA SER A 163 -9.46 -0.92 34.02
C SER A 163 -9.95 -2.37 34.10
#